data_AF-A0A4Q3FUA2-F1
#
_entry.id   AF-A0A4Q3FUA2-F1
#
_cell.length_a   1.000
_cell.length_b   1.000
_cell.length_c   1.000
_cell.angle_alpha   90.00
_cell.angle_beta   90.00
_cell.angle_gamma   90.00
#
_symmetry.space_group_name_H-M   'P 1'
#
loop_
_entity.id
_entity.type
_entity.pdbx_description
1 polymer ?
#
loop_
_entity_poly.entity_id
_entity_poly.type
_entity_poly.pdbx_seq_one_letter_code
_entity_poly.pdbx_strand_id
1 'polypeptide(L)' 'INIAPRTVERHIENVRLKLNARNRAHLITQAMHLGLLVIETPPPDEPTLFELK' A
#
# COMPACT_ATOMS: atom_id res chain seq x y z
N ILE A 1 0.42 13.29 3.64
CA ILE A 1 0.41 12.89 5.07
C ILE A 1 1.68 13.46 5.71
N ASN A 2 1.56 14.39 6.65
CA ASN A 2 2.72 15.06 7.27
C ASN A 2 3.32 14.23 8.42
N ILE A 3 3.92 13.09 8.10
CA ILE A 3 4.60 12.22 9.07
C ILE A 3 6.05 11.97 8.66
N ALA A 4 6.93 11.79 9.64
CA ALA A 4 8.33 11.49 9.39
C ALA A 4 8.47 10.11 8.69
N PRO A 5 9.44 9.92 7.77
CA PRO A 5 9.63 8.65 7.05
C PRO A 5 9.80 7.45 7.98
N ARG A 6 10.56 7.63 9.07
CA ARG A 6 10.74 6.61 10.13
C ARG A 6 9.42 6.13 10.74
N THR A 7 8.42 7.01 10.82
CA THR A 7 7.10 6.70 11.35
C THR A 7 6.31 5.85 10.35
N VAL A 8 6.43 6.15 9.05
CA VAL A 8 5.86 5.32 7.97
C VAL A 8 6.42 3.90 8.05
N GLU A 9 7.73 3.75 8.18
CA GLU A 9 8.39 2.44 8.27
C GLU A 9 7.88 1.63 9.46
N ARG A 10 7.73 2.27 10.63
CA ARG A 10 7.14 1.64 11.81
C ARG A 10 5.69 1.21 11.57
N HIS A 11 4.88 2.01 10.87
CA HIS A 11 3.52 1.63 10.52
C HIS A 11 3.49 0.40 9.61
N ILE A 12 4.36 0.35 8.60
CA ILE A 12 4.48 -0.81 7.70
C ILE A 12 4.83 -2.06 8.49
N GLU A 13 5.79 -1.97 9.42
CA GLU A 13 6.18 -3.12 10.24
C GLU A 13 5.06 -3.58 11.19
N ASN A 14 4.36 -2.65 11.81
CA ASN A 14 3.20 -2.98 12.65
C ASN A 14 2.10 -3.67 11.86
N VAL A 15 1.82 -3.23 10.64
CA VAL A 15 0.84 -3.87 9.75
C VAL A 15 1.34 -5.26 9.32
N ARG A 16 2.65 -5.41 9.05
CA ARG A 16 3.26 -6.71 8.73
C ARG A 16 3.04 -7.72 9.84
N LEU A 17 3.26 -7.33 11.09
CA LEU A 17 3.03 -8.19 12.25
C LEU A 17 1.55 -8.55 12.42
N LYS A 18 0.64 -7.57 12.27
CA LYS A 18 -0.81 -7.79 12.38
C LYS A 18 -1.35 -8.72 11.30
N LEU A 19 -0.86 -8.61 10.07
CA LEU A 19 -1.25 -9.46 8.94
C LEU A 19 -0.41 -10.74 8.86
N ASN A 20 0.49 -10.99 9.81
CA ASN A 20 1.44 -12.11 9.81
C ASN A 20 2.15 -12.30 8.45
N ALA A 21 2.57 -11.19 7.84
CA ALA A 21 3.18 -11.19 6.51
C ALA A 21 4.70 -11.38 6.58
N ARG A 22 5.26 -12.09 5.60
CA ARG A 22 6.71 -12.41 5.57
C ARG A 22 7.56 -11.27 5.00
N ASN A 23 6.99 -10.48 4.10
CA ASN A 23 7.64 -9.36 3.44
C ASN A 23 6.57 -8.36 2.98
N ARG A 24 6.99 -7.21 2.39
CA ARG A 24 6.06 -6.16 1.94
C ARG A 24 5.11 -6.64 0.83
N ALA A 25 5.58 -7.46 -0.11
CA ALA A 25 4.72 -7.98 -1.17
C ALA A 25 3.61 -8.87 -0.59
N HIS A 26 3.97 -9.79 0.31
CA HIS A 26 3.02 -10.66 1.00
C HIS A 26 2.02 -9.87 1.86
N LEU A 27 2.46 -8.76 2.48
CA LEU A 27 1.58 -7.84 3.20
C LEU A 27 0.49 -7.28 2.29
N ILE A 28 0.86 -6.82 1.09
CA ILE A 28 -0.09 -6.27 0.12
C ILE A 28 -1.06 -7.36 -0.35
N THR A 29 -0.55 -8.54 -0.70
CA THR A 29 -1.40 -9.69 -1.10
C THR A 29 -2.39 -10.09 -0.02
N GLN A 30 -1.96 -10.18 1.25
CA GLN A 30 -2.83 -10.45 2.40
C GLN A 30 -3.89 -9.36 2.57
N ALA A 31 -3.50 -8.09 2.48
CA ALA A 31 -4.43 -6.97 2.59
C ALA A 31 -5.50 -6.98 1.47
N MET A 32 -5.12 -7.35 0.24
CA MET A 32 -6.07 -7.53 -0.86
C MET A 32 -6.98 -8.74 -0.63
N HIS A 33 -6.44 -9.88 -0.18
CA HIS A 33 -7.22 -11.09 0.07
C HIS A 33 -8.27 -10.89 1.18
N LEU A 34 -7.95 -10.09 2.19
CA LEU A 34 -8.87 -9.71 3.27
C LEU A 34 -9.86 -8.62 2.87
N GLY A 35 -9.78 -8.07 1.65
CA GLY A 35 -10.62 -6.96 1.20
C GLY A 35 -10.33 -5.62 1.89
N LEU A 36 -9.16 -5.48 2.54
CA LEU A 36 -8.73 -4.24 3.21
C LEU A 36 -8.13 -3.22 2.24
N LEU A 37 -7.70 -3.68 1.06
CA LEU A 37 -7.07 -2.86 0.05
C LEU A 37 -7.68 -3.17 -1.32
N VAL A 38 -8.24 -2.14 -1.95
CA VAL A 38 -8.75 -2.17 -3.32
C VAL A 38 -7.83 -1.28 -4.15
N ILE A 39 -7.36 -1.80 -5.27
CA ILE A 39 -6.62 -1.00 -6.25
C ILE A 39 -7.68 -0.41 -7.17
N GLU A 40 -8.06 0.84 -6.90
CA GLU A 40 -8.85 1.61 -7.84
C GLU A 40 -7.99 1.86 -9.08
N THR A 41 -8.51 1.47 -10.24
CA THR A 41 -7.89 1.88 -11.50
C THR A 41 -8.31 3.33 -11.72
N PRO A 42 -7.38 4.27 -11.94
CA PRO A 42 -7.75 5.64 -12.23
C PRO A 42 -8.70 5.67 -13.43
N PRO A 43 -9.69 6.58 -13.44
CA PRO A 43 -10.61 6.71 -14.55
C PRO A 43 -9.81 7.08 -15.82
N PRO A 44 -10.24 6.58 -17.01
CA PRO A 44 -9.44 6.61 -18.24
C PRO A 44 -9.14 8.03 -18.77
N ASP A 45 -9.80 9.05 -18.23
CA ASP A 45 -9.69 10.46 -18.57
C ASP A 45 -8.66 11.23 -17.72
N GLU A 46 -8.12 10.64 -16.65
CA GLU A 46 -7.00 11.22 -15.89
C GLU A 46 -5.66 10.62 -16.35
N PRO A 47 -4.70 11.43 -16.82
CA PRO A 47 -3.40 10.92 -17.22
C PRO A 47 -2.71 10.30 -16.00
N THR A 48 -2.26 9.06 -16.16
CA THR A 48 -1.60 8.38 -15.04
C THR A 48 -0.28 9.07 -14.71
N LEU A 49 0.19 8.97 -13.46
CA LEU A 49 1.48 9.53 -13.03
C LEU A 49 2.67 9.08 -13.92
N PHE A 50 2.54 7.94 -14.59
CA PHE A 50 3.50 7.41 -15.55
C PHE A 50 3.49 8.12 -16.90
N GLU A 51 2.38 8.75 -17.30
CA GLU A 51 2.22 9.47 -18.57
C GLU A 51 2.63 10.95 -18.46
N LEU A 52 2.72 11.49 -17.25
CA LEU A 52 3.09 12.89 -16.98
C LEU A 52 4.61 13.14 -16.87
N LYS A 53 5.46 12.15 -17.19
CA LYS A 53 6.91 12.21 -17.04
C LYS A 53 7.63 12.06 -18.37
#